data_AF-A0A966RA14-F1
#
_entry.id   AF-A0A966RA14-F1
#
_cell.length_a   1.000
_cell.length_b   1.000
_cell.length_c   1.000
_cell.angle_alpha   90.00
_cell.angle_beta   90.00
_cell.angle_gamma   90.00
#
_symmetry.space_group_name_H-M   'P 1'
#
loop_
_entity.id
_entity.type
_entity.pdbx_description
1 polymer ?
#
loop_
_entity_poly.entity_id
_entity_poly.type
_entity_poly.pdbx_seq_one_letter_code
_entity_poly.pdbx_strand_id
1 'polypeptide(L)'
;MSDRYFFNQNAELGITRWFDYDWETDTFGIHTEQDLEPSIEANKALFNDAQTNWRGDMHLVASIPMSIYFDLKQKGIADDDAAMKRWLNDADNQVFRTRPGNL
;
A
#
# COMPACT_ATOMS: atom_id res chain seq x y z
N MET A 1 -7.74 20.58 -23.16
CA MET A 1 -8.65 19.51 -22.68
C MET A 1 -7.78 18.27 -22.60
N SER A 2 -8.11 17.36 -21.69
CA SER A 2 -7.34 16.13 -21.52
C SER A 2 -8.25 14.96 -21.85
N ASP A 3 -7.71 14.02 -22.63
CA ASP A 3 -8.39 12.77 -22.95
C ASP A 3 -7.75 11.64 -22.13
N ARG A 4 -8.60 10.84 -21.48
CA ARG A 4 -8.20 9.69 -20.66
C ARG A 4 -8.55 8.40 -21.38
N TYR A 5 -7.56 7.53 -21.54
CA TYR A 5 -7.69 6.24 -22.19
C TYR A 5 -7.35 5.12 -21.20
N PHE A 6 -8.13 4.03 -21.24
CA PHE A 6 -7.78 2.81 -20.51
C PHE A 6 -6.50 2.21 -21.09
N PHE A 7 -5.52 1.94 -20.22
CA PHE A 7 -4.23 1.39 -20.65
C PHE A 7 -4.11 -0.09 -20.32
N ASN A 8 -4.27 -0.47 -19.06
CA ASN A 8 -4.10 -1.85 -18.60
C ASN A 8 -4.78 -2.09 -17.25
N GLN A 9 -5.17 -3.34 -16.98
CA GLN A 9 -5.63 -3.78 -15.67
C GLN A 9 -4.92 -5.07 -15.26
N ASN A 10 -4.46 -5.13 -14.01
CA ASN A 10 -4.04 -6.34 -13.32
C ASN A 10 -5.08 -6.67 -12.24
N ALA A 11 -5.97 -7.60 -12.56
CA ALA A 11 -7.08 -7.98 -11.69
C ALA A 11 -6.63 -8.66 -10.38
N GLU A 12 -5.51 -9.40 -10.38
CA GLU A 12 -5.01 -10.09 -9.19
C GLU A 12 -4.51 -9.12 -8.12
N LEU A 13 -3.93 -8.00 -8.55
CA LEU A 13 -3.40 -6.96 -7.66
C LEU A 13 -4.37 -5.78 -7.47
N GLY A 14 -5.54 -5.81 -8.12
CA GLY A 14 -6.51 -4.71 -8.12
C GLY A 14 -5.97 -3.42 -8.77
N ILE A 15 -4.97 -3.51 -9.64
CA ILE A 15 -4.30 -2.35 -10.23
C ILE A 15 -4.95 -2.02 -11.57
N THR A 16 -5.37 -0.76 -11.76
CA THR A 16 -5.84 -0.22 -13.04
C THR A 16 -4.94 0.94 -13.46
N ARG A 17 -4.55 0.97 -14.73
CA ARG A 17 -3.70 2.01 -15.30
C ARG A 17 -4.43 2.75 -16.40
N TRP A 18 -4.29 4.07 -16.37
CA TRP A 18 -4.86 5.00 -17.33
C TRP A 18 -3.74 5.77 -18.02
N PHE A 19 -3.94 6.06 -19.29
CA PHE A 19 -3.11 6.96 -20.07
C PHE A 19 -3.86 8.27 -20.25
N ASP A 20 -3.30 9.35 -19.72
CA ASP A 20 -3.84 10.69 -19.84
C ASP A 20 -2.99 11.46 -20.85
N TYR A 21 -3.63 12.00 -21.88
CA TYR A 21 -2.98 12.86 -22.86
C TYR A 21 -3.56 14.28 -22.76
N ASP A 22 -2.69 15.26 -22.66
CA ASP A 22 -3.04 16.67 -22.74
C ASP A 22 -2.54 17.22 -24.08
N TRP A 23 -3.49 17.50 -24.95
CA TRP A 23 -3.23 17.98 -26.30
C TRP A 23 -2.92 19.48 -26.37
N GLU A 24 -3.10 20.25 -25.29
CA GLU A 24 -2.69 21.67 -25.26
C GLU A 24 -1.19 21.79 -25.01
N THR A 25 -0.67 20.90 -24.16
CA THR A 25 0.73 20.89 -23.75
C THR A 25 1.58 19.85 -24.48
N ASP A 26 0.94 18.97 -25.27
CA ASP A 26 1.57 17.81 -25.92
C ASP A 26 2.30 16.91 -24.91
N THR A 27 1.68 16.72 -23.73
CA THR A 27 2.24 15.90 -22.66
C THR A 27 1.36 14.67 -22.39
N PHE A 28 1.99 13.61 -21.88
CA PHE A 28 1.27 12.42 -21.43
C PHE A 28 1.68 12.01 -20.02
N GLY A 29 0.72 11.47 -19.28
CA GLY A 29 0.90 10.90 -17.95
C GLY A 29 0.33 9.49 -17.88
N ILE A 30 0.95 8.63 -17.05
CA ILE A 30 0.40 7.32 -16.72
C ILE A 30 -0.10 7.38 -15.29
N HIS A 31 -1.41 7.26 -15.11
CA HIS A 31 -2.04 7.20 -13.80
C HIS A 31 -2.24 5.74 -13.39
N THR A 32 -1.91 5.40 -12.14
CA THR A 32 -2.10 4.06 -11.59
C THR A 32 -3.01 4.15 -10.37
N GLU A 33 -4.17 3.49 -10.45
CA GLU A 33 -5.12 3.33 -9.36
C GLU A 33 -5.04 1.89 -8.85
N GLN A 34 -5.09 1.70 -7.53
CA GLN A 34 -5.13 0.37 -6.94
C GLN A 34 -6.28 0.28 -5.95
N ASP A 35 -7.14 -0.71 -6.11
CA ASP A 35 -8.13 -1.06 -5.11
C ASP A 35 -7.44 -1.78 -3.94
N LEU A 36 -7.49 -1.16 -2.76
CA LEU A 36 -6.84 -1.64 -1.56
C LEU A 36 -7.81 -2.40 -0.63
N GLU A 37 -9.11 -2.37 -0.90
CA GLU A 37 -10.12 -2.95 -0.01
C GLU A 37 -9.87 -4.44 0.30
N PRO A 38 -9.57 -5.31 -0.70
CA PRO A 38 -9.31 -6.73 -0.42
C PRO A 38 -8.06 -6.95 0.45
N SER A 39 -7.03 -6.12 0.25
CA SER A 39 -5.78 -6.20 1.00
C SER A 39 -5.96 -5.77 2.45
N ILE A 40 -6.74 -4.72 2.67
CA ILE A 40 -7.06 -4.22 4.01
C ILE A 40 -7.91 -5.23 4.77
N GLU A 41 -8.91 -5.83 4.13
CA GLU A 41 -9.75 -6.86 4.78
C GLU A 41 -8.94 -8.11 5.14
N ALA A 42 -8.02 -8.55 4.26
CA ALA A 42 -7.11 -9.65 4.57
C ALA A 42 -6.22 -9.31 5.79
N ASN A 43 -5.72 -8.08 5.87
CA ASN A 43 -4.90 -7.64 7.01
C ASN A 43 -5.70 -7.62 8.31
N LYS A 44 -6.94 -7.12 8.29
CA LYS A 44 -7.84 -7.14 9.45
C LYS A 44 -8.12 -8.57 9.92
N ALA A 45 -8.34 -9.51 9.00
CA ALA A 45 -8.54 -10.91 9.35
C ALA A 45 -7.31 -11.49 10.06
N LEU A 46 -6.10 -11.25 9.54
CA LEU A 46 -4.85 -11.65 10.17
C LEU A 46 -4.64 -10.96 11.52
N PHE A 47 -4.99 -9.68 11.64
CA PHE A 47 -4.89 -8.92 12.88
C PHE A 47 -5.78 -9.50 13.98
N ASN A 48 -7.00 -9.93 13.64
CA ASN A 48 -7.93 -10.52 14.58
C ASN A 48 -7.53 -11.95 14.98
N ASP A 49 -6.95 -12.73 14.06
CA ASP A 49 -6.46 -14.09 14.32
C ASP A 49 -5.10 -14.12 15.05
N ALA A 50 -4.37 -13.00 15.03
CA ALA A 50 -3.06 -12.91 15.63
C ALA A 50 -3.10 -13.13 17.15
N GLN A 51 -2.50 -14.25 17.58
CA GLN A 51 -2.24 -14.48 19.00
C GLN A 51 -1.36 -13.36 19.58
N THR A 52 -1.72 -12.90 20.78
CA THR A 52 -1.04 -11.82 21.52
C THR A 52 0.35 -12.20 22.03
N ASN A 53 0.70 -13.49 22.04
CA ASN A 53 2.00 -13.96 22.49
C ASN A 53 3.01 -13.98 21.34
N TRP A 54 4.09 -13.21 21.48
CA TRP A 54 5.24 -13.15 20.57
C TRP A 54 6.15 -14.38 20.78
N ARG A 55 5.66 -15.57 20.43
CA ARG A 55 6.44 -16.81 20.51
C ARG A 55 6.75 -17.32 19.09
N GLY A 56 8.04 -17.48 18.79
CA GLY A 56 8.57 -17.90 17.48
C GLY A 56 9.55 -16.88 16.88
N ASP A 57 10.29 -17.27 15.85
CA ASP A 57 11.38 -16.46 15.29
C ASP A 57 10.93 -15.45 14.22
N MET A 58 9.83 -15.72 13.49
CA MET A 58 9.34 -14.84 12.43
C MET A 58 7.87 -14.48 12.62
N HIS A 59 7.58 -13.19 12.59
CA HIS A 59 6.22 -12.66 12.69
C HIS A 59 5.93 -11.74 11.50
N LEU A 60 4.81 -11.97 10.82
CA LEU A 60 4.27 -11.01 9.87
C LEU A 60 3.65 -9.84 10.66
N VAL A 61 4.34 -8.70 10.65
CA VAL A 61 3.95 -7.49 11.42
C VAL A 61 2.96 -6.64 10.65
N ALA A 62 3.17 -6.51 9.34
CA ALA A 62 2.35 -5.73 8.42
C ALA A 62 2.44 -6.32 7.02
N SER A 63 1.41 -6.08 6.21
CA SER A 63 1.40 -6.37 4.78
C SER A 63 0.93 -5.12 4.06
N ILE A 64 1.83 -4.54 3.26
CA ILE A 64 1.67 -3.22 2.66
C ILE A 64 1.56 -3.39 1.15
N PRO A 65 0.53 -2.79 0.50
CA PRO A 65 0.44 -2.77 -0.95
C PRO A 65 1.71 -2.17 -1.60
N MET A 66 2.14 -2.74 -2.72
CA MET A 66 3.37 -2.32 -3.41
C MET A 66 3.39 -0.83 -3.78
N SER A 67 2.25 -0.26 -4.14
CA SER A 67 2.11 1.18 -4.45
C SER A 67 2.51 2.06 -3.25
N ILE A 68 1.97 1.75 -2.06
CA ILE A 68 2.30 2.44 -0.81
C ILE A 68 3.75 2.18 -0.43
N TYR A 69 4.24 0.94 -0.58
CA TYR A 69 5.64 0.62 -0.28
C TYR A 69 6.62 1.47 -1.11
N PHE A 70 6.37 1.65 -2.41
CA PHE A 70 7.23 2.47 -3.25
C PHE A 70 7.17 3.96 -2.90
N ASP A 71 6.01 4.48 -2.49
CA ASP A 71 5.89 5.85 -1.97
C ASP A 71 6.70 6.03 -0.66
N LEU A 72 6.61 5.07 0.27
CA LEU A 72 7.42 5.07 1.49
C LEU A 72 8.92 4.96 1.19
N LYS A 73 9.28 4.18 0.18
CA LYS A 73 10.67 4.04 -0.30
C LYS A 73 11.19 5.36 -0.88
N GLN A 74 10.39 6.04 -1.70
CA GLN A 74 10.74 7.34 -2.25
C GLN A 74 10.89 8.41 -1.16
N LYS A 75 10.10 8.32 -0.09
CA LYS A 75 10.19 9.18 1.11
C LYS A 75 11.34 8.80 2.06
N GLY A 76 12.06 7.70 1.79
CA GLY A 76 13.12 7.16 2.66
C GLY A 76 12.62 6.48 3.94
N ILE A 77 11.30 6.36 4.13
CA ILE A 77 10.68 5.76 5.32
C ILE A 77 10.91 4.24 5.33
N ALA A 78 10.83 3.59 4.17
CA ALA A 78 11.00 2.14 4.07
C ALA A 78 12.43 1.65 4.36
N ASP A 79 13.41 2.57 4.39
CA ASP A 79 14.83 2.29 4.67
C ASP A 79 15.26 2.69 6.09
N ASP A 80 14.39 3.34 6.86
CA ASP A 80 14.64 3.75 8.23
C ASP A 80 13.67 3.01 9.16
N ASP A 81 14.21 2.08 9.94
CA ASP A 81 13.44 1.27 10.89
C ASP A 81 12.61 2.12 11.86
N ALA A 82 13.14 3.24 12.35
CA ALA A 82 12.43 4.10 13.28
C ALA A 82 11.29 4.85 12.59
N ALA A 83 11.52 5.34 11.37
CA ALA A 83 10.49 5.98 10.56
C ALA A 83 9.39 5.00 10.18
N MET A 84 9.74 3.77 9.80
CA MET A 84 8.80 2.72 9.44
C MET A 84 7.92 2.31 10.62
N LYS A 85 8.51 2.13 11.80
CA LYS A 85 7.76 1.85 13.04
C LYS A 85 6.80 2.99 13.37
N ARG A 86 7.25 4.23 13.26
CA ARG A 86 6.41 5.41 13.50
C ARG A 86 5.24 5.46 12.51
N TRP A 87 5.50 5.22 11.23
CA TRP A 87 4.48 5.19 10.19
C TRP A 87 3.45 4.09 10.45
N LEU A 88 3.87 2.87 10.78
CA LEU A 88 2.98 1.75 11.08
C LEU A 88 2.14 1.95 12.35
N ASN A 89 2.65 2.69 13.33
CA ASN A 89 1.93 2.97 14.58
C ASN A 89 0.94 4.13 14.47
N ASP A 90 0.99 4.91 13.39
CA ASP A 90 0.03 5.99 13.11
C ASP A 90 -1.38 5.42 12.88
N ALA A 91 -2.40 6.05 13.48
CA ALA A 91 -3.79 5.60 13.43
C ALA A 91 -4.31 5.40 12.00
N ASP A 92 -3.87 6.27 11.07
CA ASP A 92 -4.29 6.21 9.67
C ASP A 92 -3.69 4.99 8.92
N ASN A 93 -2.56 4.46 9.40
CA ASN A 93 -1.83 3.35 8.76
C ASN A 93 -1.98 2.01 9.49
N GLN A 94 -2.69 1.99 10.62
CA GLN A 94 -2.92 0.75 11.38
C GLN A 94 -3.63 -0.32 10.56
N VAL A 95 -4.37 0.07 9.52
CA VAL A 95 -5.04 -0.85 8.57
C VAL A 95 -4.08 -1.79 7.84
N PHE A 96 -2.79 -1.44 7.76
CA PHE A 96 -1.77 -2.27 7.12
C PHE A 96 -1.14 -3.28 8.09
N ARG A 97 -1.44 -3.17 9.38
CA ARG A 97 -0.89 -4.08 10.40
C ARG A 97 -1.67 -5.38 10.42
N THR A 98 -0.93 -6.47 10.60
CA THR A 98 -1.48 -7.83 10.69
C THR A 98 -1.40 -8.40 12.10
N ARG A 99 -0.89 -7.62 13.08
CA ARG A 99 -0.82 -8.02 14.49
C ARG A 99 -0.97 -6.84 15.46
N PRO A 100 -1.60 -7.05 16.63
CA PRO A 100 -1.68 -6.06 17.71
C PRO A 100 -0.34 -5.88 18.44
N GLY A 101 -0.13 -4.73 19.08
CA GLY A 101 1.08 -4.36 19.84
C GLY A 101 1.64 -3.00 19.42
N ASN A 102 2.74 -2.52 20.02
CA ASN A 102 3.50 -1.38 19.51
C ASN A 102 4.93 -1.86 19.24
N LEU A 103 5.49 -1.46 18.08
CA LEU A 103 6.86 -1.80 17.64
C LEU A 103 7.93 -0.92 18.29
#